data_AF-A0A2H0B924-F1
#
_entry.id   AF-A0A2H0B924-F1
#
_cell.length_a   1.000
_cell.length_b   1.000
_cell.length_c   1.000
_cell.angle_alpha   90.00
_cell.angle_beta   90.00
_cell.angle_gamma   90.00
#
_symmetry.space_group_name_H-M   'P 1'
#
loop_
_entity.id
_entity.type
_entity.pdbx_description
1 polymer ?
#
loop_
_entity_poly.entity_id
_entity_poly.type
_entity_poly.pdbx_seq_one_letter_code
_entity_poly.pdbx_strand_id
1 'polypeptide(L)'
;MGLSIHYSGSFNPNASLQAMIEEVEDIAKIYQWSYYVFERNFPKKSFDNPYNDEIYGIDVTPPGCETISLCFLSNGKMSSIVNLKFYCDSKNKEEQRYLYMLSTKTQYAGIEVHKIVIHLLKYLSGKYFSEFKLIDEGKYWETGDEKVLEKNFQRYNELLDTVGNALKNFPINAEETFEMYFERILKQIKLKKKK
;
A
#
# COMPACT_ATOMS: atom_id res chain seq x y z
N MET A 1 -4.28 6.26 9.82
CA MET A 1 -4.49 4.85 10.20
C MET A 1 -5.67 4.31 9.43
N GLY A 2 -5.52 3.18 8.76
CA GLY A 2 -6.53 2.56 7.90
C GLY A 2 -5.87 1.38 7.20
N LEU A 3 -6.67 0.37 6.85
CA LEU A 3 -6.22 -0.93 6.40
C LEU A 3 -5.32 -0.83 5.16
N SER A 4 -4.07 -1.27 5.36
CA SER A 4 -2.99 -1.18 4.40
C SER A 4 -2.37 -2.54 4.13
N ILE A 5 -1.86 -2.71 2.91
CA ILE A 5 -1.01 -3.82 2.52
C ILE A 5 0.41 -3.28 2.48
N HIS A 6 1.31 -3.85 3.27
CA HIS A 6 2.73 -3.50 3.28
C HIS A 6 3.50 -4.60 2.60
N TYR A 7 4.38 -4.27 1.66
CA TYR A 7 5.13 -5.28 0.92
C TYR A 7 6.53 -4.80 0.52
N SER A 8 7.40 -5.79 0.30
CA SER A 8 8.78 -5.61 -0.16
C SER A 8 9.25 -6.90 -0.81
N GLY A 9 10.30 -6.82 -1.62
CA GLY A 9 10.87 -7.98 -2.28
C GLY A 9 11.80 -7.58 -3.41
N SER A 10 12.09 -8.55 -4.26
CA SER A 10 12.88 -8.35 -5.47
C SER A 10 12.17 -9.00 -6.66
N PHE A 11 12.51 -8.58 -7.87
CA PHE A 11 12.11 -9.29 -9.08
C PHE A 11 12.86 -10.62 -9.18
N ASN A 12 12.24 -11.65 -9.75
CA ASN A 12 12.88 -12.92 -10.06
C ASN A 12 13.69 -12.77 -11.36
N PRO A 13 15.05 -12.86 -11.34
CA PRO A 13 15.87 -12.64 -12.54
C PRO A 13 15.59 -13.63 -13.69
N ASN A 14 14.98 -14.78 -13.38
CA ASN A 14 14.61 -15.79 -14.38
C ASN A 14 13.21 -15.55 -14.99
N ALA A 15 12.47 -14.55 -14.51
CA ALA A 15 11.14 -14.21 -15.00
C ALA A 15 11.19 -13.08 -16.05
N SER A 16 10.12 -12.93 -16.82
CA SER A 16 9.98 -11.85 -17.80
C SER A 16 9.22 -10.66 -17.19
N LEU A 17 9.88 -9.50 -17.09
CA LEU A 17 9.24 -8.26 -16.63
C LEU A 17 8.12 -7.85 -17.58
N GLN A 18 8.36 -7.98 -18.88
CA GLN A 18 7.37 -7.67 -19.90
C GLN A 18 6.10 -8.53 -19.74
N ALA A 19 6.24 -9.84 -19.50
CA ALA A 19 5.09 -10.72 -19.29
C ALA A 19 4.31 -10.36 -18.01
N MET A 20 5.01 -9.99 -16.93
CA MET A 20 4.36 -9.48 -15.72
C MET A 20 3.53 -8.23 -16.00
N ILE A 21 4.11 -7.26 -16.72
CA ILE A 21 3.44 -6.01 -17.08
C ILE A 21 2.21 -6.29 -17.93
N GLU A 22 2.32 -7.15 -18.95
CA GLU A 22 1.21 -7.51 -19.84
C GLU A 22 0.07 -8.18 -19.06
N GLU A 23 0.35 -9.14 -18.18
CA GLU A 23 -0.67 -9.80 -17.36
C GLU A 23 -1.38 -8.82 -16.41
N VAL A 24 -0.63 -7.92 -15.76
CA VAL A 24 -1.21 -6.91 -14.87
C VAL A 24 -2.00 -5.86 -15.64
N GLU A 25 -1.50 -5.44 -16.80
CA GLU A 25 -2.16 -4.50 -17.70
C GLU A 25 -3.50 -5.06 -18.19
N ASP A 26 -3.56 -6.34 -18.55
CA ASP A 26 -4.81 -7.00 -18.95
C ASP A 26 -5.82 -7.05 -17.81
N ILE A 27 -5.39 -7.37 -16.59
CA ILE A 27 -6.25 -7.32 -15.39
C ILE A 27 -6.76 -5.89 -15.17
N ALA A 28 -5.87 -4.89 -15.24
CA ALA A 28 -6.27 -3.49 -15.07
C ALA A 28 -7.32 -3.08 -16.11
N LYS A 29 -7.16 -3.49 -17.38
CA LYS A 29 -8.16 -3.23 -18.43
C LYS A 29 -9.51 -3.91 -18.16
N ILE A 30 -9.50 -5.19 -17.76
CA ILE A 30 -10.72 -5.96 -17.47
C ILE A 30 -11.52 -5.32 -16.35
N TYR A 31 -10.85 -4.92 -15.27
CA TYR A 31 -11.48 -4.29 -14.11
C TYR A 31 -11.59 -2.77 -14.22
N GLN A 32 -11.21 -2.18 -15.36
CA GLN A 32 -11.24 -0.74 -15.63
C GLN A 32 -10.44 0.09 -14.60
N TRP A 33 -9.32 -0.45 -14.14
CA TRP A 33 -8.37 0.24 -13.27
C TRP A 33 -7.49 1.17 -14.09
N SER A 34 -7.23 2.36 -13.57
CA SER A 34 -6.18 3.22 -14.11
C SER A 34 -4.82 2.59 -13.87
N TYR A 35 -3.91 2.71 -14.83
CA TYR A 35 -2.56 2.17 -14.72
C TYR A 35 -1.55 3.06 -15.45
N TYR A 36 -0.29 2.93 -15.07
CA TYR A 36 0.85 3.58 -15.73
C TYR A 36 2.00 2.60 -15.86
N VAL A 37 2.53 2.45 -17.07
CA VAL A 37 3.65 1.56 -17.37
C VAL A 37 4.93 2.39 -17.47
N PHE A 38 5.96 1.96 -16.75
CA PHE A 38 7.30 2.54 -16.84
C PHE A 38 8.15 1.75 -17.86
N GLU A 39 9.45 1.62 -17.60
CA GLU A 39 10.32 0.82 -18.44
C GLU A 39 9.92 -0.66 -18.39
N ARG A 40 9.74 -1.25 -19.58
CA ARG A 40 9.28 -2.63 -19.75
C ARG A 40 10.41 -3.67 -19.68
N ASN A 41 11.66 -3.21 -19.81
CA ASN A 41 12.83 -4.07 -19.88
C ASN A 41 13.94 -3.52 -18.99
N PHE A 42 14.52 -4.41 -18.19
CA PHE A 42 15.72 -4.12 -17.43
C PHE A 42 16.92 -3.90 -18.38
N PRO A 43 17.87 -3.01 -18.05
CA PRO A 43 19.09 -2.84 -18.83
C PRO A 43 19.97 -4.10 -18.81
N LYS A 44 20.91 -4.22 -19.76
CA LYS A 44 21.78 -5.42 -19.87
C LYS A 44 22.65 -5.70 -18.63
N LYS A 45 23.00 -4.66 -17.87
CA LYS A 45 23.72 -4.74 -16.58
C LYS A 45 22.77 -4.48 -15.42
N SER A 46 21.77 -5.35 -15.27
CA SER A 46 20.80 -5.29 -14.18
C SER A 46 21.12 -6.30 -13.10
N PHE A 47 20.51 -6.13 -11.94
CA PHE A 47 20.71 -6.94 -10.73
C PHE A 47 22.09 -6.77 -10.09
N ASP A 48 22.90 -5.83 -10.59
CA ASP A 48 24.11 -5.33 -9.97
C ASP A 48 23.80 -4.07 -9.15
N ASN A 49 24.56 -3.81 -8.08
CA ASN A 49 24.56 -2.52 -7.39
C ASN A 49 25.69 -1.63 -7.95
N PRO A 50 25.48 -0.31 -8.12
CA PRO A 50 24.28 0.48 -7.79
C PRO A 50 23.19 0.44 -8.88
N TYR A 51 21.95 0.77 -8.50
CA TYR A 51 20.86 0.99 -9.45
C TYR A 51 21.04 2.33 -10.22
N ASN A 52 20.30 2.51 -11.32
CA ASN A 52 20.46 3.59 -12.31
C ASN A 52 19.40 4.71 -12.24
N ASP A 53 18.75 4.91 -11.09
CA ASP A 53 17.70 5.92 -10.85
C ASP A 53 16.48 5.87 -11.79
N GLU A 54 16.24 4.73 -12.44
CA GLU A 54 15.04 4.47 -13.25
C GLU A 54 14.09 3.49 -12.56
N ILE A 55 12.81 3.55 -12.96
CA ILE A 55 11.74 2.65 -12.49
C ILE A 55 11.32 1.72 -13.62
N TYR A 56 11.18 0.44 -13.29
CA TYR A 56 10.79 -0.63 -14.20
C TYR A 56 9.54 -1.32 -13.68
N GLY A 57 8.52 -1.52 -14.51
CA GLY A 57 7.27 -2.17 -14.08
C GLY A 57 6.03 -1.34 -14.35
N ILE A 58 5.02 -1.53 -13.49
CA ILE A 58 3.67 -0.98 -13.67
C ILE A 58 3.07 -0.54 -12.34
N ASP A 59 2.44 0.62 -12.36
CA ASP A 59 1.54 1.11 -11.30
C ASP A 59 0.09 0.84 -11.72
N VAL A 60 -0.73 0.35 -10.79
CA VAL A 60 -2.19 0.17 -11.00
C VAL A 60 -2.97 0.79 -9.85
N THR A 61 -4.13 1.37 -10.14
CA THR A 61 -4.97 2.04 -9.15
C THR A 61 -6.41 1.53 -9.27
N PRO A 62 -6.79 0.52 -8.47
CA PRO A 62 -8.18 0.11 -8.34
C PRO A 62 -9.07 1.24 -7.79
N PRO A 63 -10.38 1.25 -8.08
CA PRO A 63 -11.31 2.23 -7.51
C PRO A 63 -11.28 2.25 -5.98
N GLY A 64 -11.19 3.44 -5.38
CA GLY A 64 -11.14 3.63 -3.93
C GLY A 64 -9.86 3.14 -3.25
N CYS A 65 -8.86 2.72 -4.03
CA CYS A 65 -7.57 2.25 -3.56
C CYS A 65 -6.49 3.31 -3.81
N GLU A 66 -5.45 3.34 -2.97
CA GLU A 66 -4.20 3.99 -3.36
C GLU A 66 -3.53 3.21 -4.52
N THR A 67 -2.56 3.82 -5.19
CA THR A 67 -1.79 3.14 -6.24
C THR A 67 -0.98 1.98 -5.66
N ILE A 68 -1.06 0.84 -6.34
CA ILE A 68 -0.25 -0.34 -6.09
C ILE A 68 0.92 -0.29 -7.07
N SER A 69 2.13 -0.20 -6.53
CA SER A 69 3.36 -0.19 -7.33
C SER A 69 3.93 -1.60 -7.45
N LEU A 70 3.88 -2.15 -8.66
CA LEU A 70 4.55 -3.40 -9.04
C LEU A 70 5.80 -3.03 -9.85
N CYS A 71 6.65 -2.26 -9.18
CA CYS A 71 7.76 -1.54 -9.76
C CYS A 71 9.08 -1.91 -9.07
N PHE A 72 10.18 -1.76 -9.81
CA PHE A 72 11.51 -2.19 -9.42
C PHE A 72 12.55 -1.17 -9.85
N LEU A 73 13.66 -1.14 -9.11
CA LEU A 73 14.90 -0.50 -9.57
C LEU A 73 15.71 -1.50 -10.41
N SER A 74 16.71 -1.02 -11.15
CA SER A 74 17.57 -1.88 -11.98
C SER A 74 18.38 -2.91 -11.21
N ASN A 75 18.57 -2.76 -9.90
CA ASN A 75 19.12 -3.83 -9.04
C ASN A 75 18.09 -4.92 -8.69
N GLY A 76 16.88 -4.84 -9.26
CA GLY A 76 15.79 -5.79 -9.07
C GLY A 76 15.00 -5.60 -7.78
N LYS A 77 15.36 -4.67 -6.88
CA LYS A 77 14.61 -4.45 -5.64
C LYS A 77 13.30 -3.70 -5.92
N MET A 78 12.23 -4.12 -5.26
CA MET A 78 10.93 -3.45 -5.34
C MET A 78 11.05 -2.01 -4.83
N SER A 79 10.46 -1.07 -5.57
CA SER A 79 10.38 0.34 -5.19
C SER A 79 9.23 1.02 -5.94
N SER A 80 9.06 2.32 -5.72
CA SER A 80 8.10 3.16 -6.43
C SER A 80 8.76 4.46 -6.84
N ILE A 81 8.17 5.16 -7.81
CA ILE A 81 8.65 6.48 -8.21
C ILE A 81 8.62 7.48 -7.05
N VAL A 82 7.67 7.32 -6.13
CA VAL A 82 7.56 8.14 -4.91
C VAL A 82 8.75 7.85 -3.99
N ASN A 83 8.99 6.57 -3.67
CA ASN A 83 10.07 6.18 -2.78
C ASN A 83 11.44 6.55 -3.34
N LEU A 84 11.65 6.38 -4.63
CA LEU A 84 12.88 6.78 -5.30
C LEU A 84 13.12 8.28 -5.13
N LYS A 85 12.13 9.13 -5.44
CA LYS A 85 12.27 10.59 -5.34
C LYS A 85 12.53 11.10 -3.92
N PHE A 86 11.98 10.44 -2.90
CA PHE A 86 12.09 10.91 -1.51
C PHE A 86 13.29 10.32 -0.77
N TYR A 87 13.76 9.12 -1.15
CA TYR A 87 14.73 8.37 -0.34
C TYR A 87 16.02 7.98 -1.06
N CYS A 88 16.18 8.20 -2.38
CA CYS A 88 17.39 7.81 -3.12
C CYS A 88 18.67 8.46 -2.56
N ASP A 89 18.60 9.75 -2.24
CA ASP A 89 19.75 10.55 -1.82
C ASP A 89 19.89 10.65 -0.29
N SER A 90 19.06 9.93 0.48
CA SER A 90 19.14 10.03 1.93
C SER A 90 20.47 9.48 2.43
N LYS A 91 21.19 10.27 3.23
CA LYS A 91 22.43 9.86 3.91
C LYS A 91 22.16 9.06 5.18
N ASN A 92 20.90 9.03 5.63
CA ASN A 92 20.47 8.30 6.81
C ASN A 92 20.12 6.87 6.43
N LYS A 93 20.85 5.89 6.99
CA LYS A 93 20.63 4.46 6.70
C LYS A 93 19.22 3.97 7.03
N GLU A 94 18.57 4.54 8.03
CA GLU A 94 17.20 4.15 8.38
C GLU A 94 16.20 4.70 7.34
N GLU A 95 16.41 5.90 6.83
CA GLU A 95 15.57 6.48 5.79
C GLU A 95 15.75 5.78 4.44
N GLN A 96 16.97 5.35 4.11
CA GLN A 96 17.22 4.56 2.90
C GLN A 96 16.41 3.25 2.87
N ARG A 97 16.00 2.71 4.03
CA ARG A 97 15.13 1.51 4.04
C ARG A 97 13.77 1.79 3.41
N TYR A 98 13.25 3.01 3.53
CA TYR A 98 11.97 3.39 2.93
C TYR A 98 11.99 3.34 1.41
N LEU A 99 13.17 3.39 0.77
CA LEU A 99 13.31 3.17 -0.67
C LEU A 99 12.68 1.83 -1.10
N TYR A 100 12.75 0.81 -0.25
CA TYR A 100 12.33 -0.56 -0.54
C TYR A 100 11.08 -1.01 0.23
N MET A 101 10.41 -0.09 0.93
CA MET A 101 9.20 -0.37 1.69
C MET A 101 8.00 0.21 0.97
N LEU A 102 7.18 -0.66 0.38
CA LEU A 102 5.95 -0.28 -0.30
C LEU A 102 4.76 -0.49 0.62
N SER A 103 3.77 0.39 0.47
CA SER A 103 2.49 0.22 1.15
C SER A 103 1.36 0.84 0.33
N THR A 104 0.21 0.19 0.35
CA THR A 104 -0.99 0.70 -0.32
C THR A 104 -2.19 0.57 0.60
N LYS A 105 -2.93 1.67 0.79
CA LYS A 105 -4.21 1.64 1.50
C LYS A 105 -5.34 1.16 0.62
N THR A 106 -6.13 0.27 1.19
CA THR A 106 -7.31 -0.35 0.56
C THR A 106 -8.59 -0.08 1.35
N GLN A 107 -8.50 0.62 2.49
CA GLN A 107 -9.61 0.90 3.41
C GLN A 107 -10.89 1.41 2.72
N TYR A 108 -10.75 2.25 1.71
CA TYR A 108 -11.88 2.89 1.02
C TYR A 108 -12.27 2.19 -0.29
N ALA A 109 -11.53 1.15 -0.68
CA ALA A 109 -11.81 0.35 -1.88
C ALA A 109 -12.88 -0.73 -1.62
N GLY A 110 -13.12 -1.03 -0.34
CA GLY A 110 -14.01 -2.10 0.08
C GLY A 110 -13.33 -3.48 0.11
N ILE A 111 -14.03 -4.43 0.73
CA ILE A 111 -13.51 -5.78 1.02
C ILE A 111 -13.21 -6.55 -0.27
N GLU A 112 -14.09 -6.47 -1.28
CA GLU A 112 -13.91 -7.22 -2.53
C GLU A 112 -12.68 -6.74 -3.31
N VAL A 113 -12.46 -5.43 -3.43
CA VAL A 113 -11.27 -4.90 -4.09
C VAL A 113 -10.01 -5.31 -3.33
N HIS A 114 -10.03 -5.24 -1.99
CA HIS A 114 -8.93 -5.73 -1.16
C HIS A 114 -8.60 -7.20 -1.45
N LYS A 115 -9.61 -8.08 -1.48
CA LYS A 115 -9.42 -9.51 -1.79
C LYS A 115 -8.81 -9.71 -3.18
N ILE A 116 -9.30 -9.01 -4.19
CA ILE A 116 -8.75 -9.09 -5.56
C ILE A 116 -7.28 -8.68 -5.56
N VAL A 117 -6.92 -7.60 -4.87
CA VAL A 117 -5.52 -7.16 -4.76
C VAL A 117 -4.65 -8.22 -4.06
N ILE A 118 -5.13 -8.83 -2.98
CA ILE A 118 -4.41 -9.91 -2.30
C ILE A 118 -4.22 -11.12 -3.22
N HIS A 119 -5.23 -11.53 -3.97
CA HIS A 119 -5.12 -12.65 -4.91
C HIS A 119 -4.17 -12.34 -6.06
N LEU A 120 -4.20 -11.11 -6.59
CA LEU A 120 -3.23 -10.65 -7.59
C LEU A 120 -1.80 -10.73 -7.05
N LEU A 121 -1.54 -10.19 -5.85
CA LEU A 121 -0.21 -10.24 -5.24
C LEU A 121 0.24 -11.68 -4.95
N LYS A 122 -0.66 -12.56 -4.51
CA LYS A 122 -0.37 -14.00 -4.32
C LYS A 122 0.07 -14.63 -5.64
N TYR A 123 -0.72 -14.44 -6.70
CA TYR A 123 -0.43 -14.96 -8.02
C TYR A 123 0.94 -14.49 -8.55
N LEU A 124 1.19 -13.18 -8.51
CA LEU A 124 2.44 -12.60 -9.00
C LEU A 124 3.65 -13.05 -8.16
N SER A 125 3.48 -13.17 -6.84
CA SER A 125 4.58 -13.56 -5.94
C SER A 125 5.14 -14.94 -6.23
N GLY A 126 4.30 -15.89 -6.66
CA GLY A 126 4.75 -17.25 -7.00
C GLY A 126 5.49 -17.35 -8.34
N LYS A 127 5.43 -16.32 -9.18
CA LYS A 127 5.90 -16.35 -10.56
C LYS A 127 7.01 -15.33 -10.85
N TYR A 128 6.82 -14.09 -10.42
CA TYR A 128 7.65 -12.95 -10.82
C TYR A 128 8.55 -12.40 -9.72
N PHE A 129 8.30 -12.73 -8.45
CA PHE A 129 9.02 -12.13 -7.33
C PHE A 129 9.97 -13.14 -6.66
N SER A 130 11.02 -12.62 -6.06
CA SER A 130 11.93 -13.33 -5.18
C SER A 130 12.05 -12.58 -3.85
N GLU A 131 12.25 -13.32 -2.75
CA GLU A 131 12.31 -12.76 -1.39
C GLU A 131 11.09 -11.89 -1.00
N PHE A 132 9.93 -12.16 -1.60
CA PHE A 132 8.73 -11.36 -1.39
C PHE A 132 8.18 -11.51 0.02
N LYS A 133 7.89 -10.39 0.67
CA LYS A 133 7.28 -10.31 2.00
C LYS A 133 6.10 -9.37 1.94
N LEU A 134 4.98 -9.80 2.49
CA LEU A 134 3.76 -9.01 2.58
C LEU A 134 3.17 -9.15 3.98
N ILE A 135 2.75 -8.01 4.54
CA ILE A 135 2.01 -7.90 5.78
C ILE A 135 0.69 -7.21 5.46
N ASP A 136 -0.41 -7.91 5.71
CA ASP A 136 -1.75 -7.40 5.47
C ASP A 136 -2.43 -7.03 6.80
N GLU A 137 -2.75 -5.75 6.98
CA GLU A 137 -3.49 -5.30 8.17
C GLU A 137 -4.92 -5.89 8.23
N GLY A 138 -5.46 -6.33 7.10
CA GLY A 138 -6.72 -7.07 7.00
C GLY A 138 -6.61 -8.53 7.44
N LYS A 139 -5.39 -9.08 7.50
CA LYS A 139 -5.04 -10.48 7.81
C LYS A 139 -5.54 -11.52 6.80
N TYR A 140 -6.05 -11.10 5.65
CA TYR A 140 -6.56 -12.00 4.63
C TYR A 140 -5.44 -12.67 3.84
N TRP A 141 -4.30 -11.99 3.68
CA TRP A 141 -3.10 -12.60 3.11
C TRP A 141 -2.70 -13.89 3.84
N GLU A 142 -2.61 -13.84 5.17
CA GLU A 142 -2.13 -14.93 6.01
C GLU A 142 -3.19 -16.00 6.27
N THR A 143 -4.46 -15.60 6.41
CA THR A 143 -5.53 -16.51 6.86
C THR A 143 -6.42 -17.03 5.74
N GLY A 144 -6.65 -16.23 4.70
CA GLY A 144 -7.69 -16.48 3.71
C GLY A 144 -9.12 -16.43 4.28
N ASP A 145 -9.32 -15.98 5.52
CA ASP A 145 -10.62 -15.97 6.20
C ASP A 145 -11.34 -14.63 5.96
N GLU A 146 -12.43 -14.69 5.20
CA GLU A 146 -13.25 -13.52 4.86
C GLU A 146 -13.93 -12.89 6.10
N LYS A 147 -14.29 -13.69 7.11
CA LYS A 147 -14.91 -13.16 8.33
C LYS A 147 -13.92 -12.36 9.16
N VAL A 148 -12.66 -12.78 9.17
CA VAL A 148 -11.58 -12.03 9.82
C VAL A 148 -11.37 -10.71 9.11
N LEU A 149 -11.35 -10.72 7.77
CA LEU A 149 -11.23 -9.52 6.96
C LEU A 149 -12.38 -8.54 7.20
N GLU A 150 -13.62 -9.00 7.10
CA GLU A 150 -14.84 -8.22 7.36
C GLU A 150 -14.81 -7.55 8.74
N LYS A 151 -14.48 -8.34 9.78
CA LYS A 151 -14.38 -7.84 11.15
C LYS A 151 -13.32 -6.76 11.29
N ASN A 152 -12.17 -6.91 10.62
CA ASN A 152 -11.11 -5.91 10.65
C ASN A 152 -11.55 -4.62 9.93
N PHE A 153 -12.13 -4.73 8.73
CA PHE A 153 -12.69 -3.59 8.00
C PHE A 153 -13.72 -2.82 8.83
N GLN A 154 -14.68 -3.53 9.43
CA GLN A 154 -15.69 -2.94 10.30
C GLN A 154 -15.05 -2.19 11.47
N ARG A 155 -14.10 -2.83 12.16
CA ARG A 155 -13.40 -2.22 13.30
C ARG A 155 -12.68 -0.93 12.91
N TYR A 156 -11.97 -0.90 11.77
CA TYR A 156 -11.29 0.32 11.32
C TYR A 156 -12.27 1.43 10.94
N ASN A 157 -13.34 1.09 10.23
CA ASN A 157 -14.39 2.06 9.87
C ASN A 157 -15.05 2.65 11.12
N GLU A 158 -15.44 1.82 12.09
CA GLU A 158 -16.03 2.30 13.35
C GLU A 158 -15.10 3.24 14.12
N LEU A 159 -13.79 2.98 14.13
CA LEU A 159 -12.81 3.86 14.76
C LEU A 159 -12.70 5.21 14.04
N LEU A 160 -12.63 5.18 12.70
CA LEU A 160 -12.58 6.38 11.87
C LEU A 160 -13.86 7.22 12.02
N ASP A 161 -15.02 6.58 11.95
CA ASP A 161 -16.33 7.22 12.10
C ASP A 161 -16.49 7.80 13.51
N THR A 162 -16.04 7.10 14.54
CA THR A 162 -16.10 7.61 15.91
C THR A 162 -15.31 8.90 16.07
N VAL A 163 -14.08 8.94 15.54
CA VAL A 163 -13.23 10.13 15.60
C VAL A 163 -13.80 11.24 14.72
N GLY A 164 -14.17 10.93 13.47
CA GLY A 164 -14.74 11.89 12.53
C GLY A 164 -16.03 12.53 13.05
N ASN A 165 -16.92 11.73 13.64
CA ASN A 165 -18.15 12.23 14.26
C ASN A 165 -17.85 13.08 15.50
N ALA A 166 -16.83 12.76 16.29
CA ALA A 166 -16.47 13.58 17.44
C ALA A 166 -15.96 14.96 16.98
N LEU A 167 -15.07 15.00 15.98
CA LEU A 167 -14.57 16.26 15.42
C LEU A 167 -15.68 17.11 14.80
N LYS A 168 -16.63 16.48 14.10
CA LYS A 168 -17.76 17.17 13.47
C LYS A 168 -18.76 17.75 14.47
N ASN A 169 -19.11 16.99 15.50
CA ASN A 169 -20.17 17.38 16.46
C ASN A 169 -19.65 18.24 17.61
N PHE A 170 -18.35 18.23 17.85
CA PHE A 170 -17.71 19.04 18.88
C PHE A 170 -16.64 19.91 18.18
N PRO A 171 -17.01 21.05 17.59
CA PRO A 171 -16.04 21.96 16.95
C PRO A 171 -15.14 22.64 17.99
N ILE A 172 -14.09 23.28 17.49
CA ILE A 172 -13.18 24.05 18.34
C ILE A 172 -13.88 25.31 18.88
N ASN A 173 -13.69 25.59 20.17
CA ASN A 173 -14.18 26.83 20.81
C ASN A 173 -13.19 27.98 20.58
N ALA A 174 -13.66 29.22 20.51
CA ALA A 174 -12.82 30.39 20.19
C ALA A 174 -11.66 30.63 21.18
N GLU A 175 -11.79 30.19 22.43
CA GLU A 175 -10.82 30.42 23.51
C GLU A 175 -9.99 29.17 23.85
N GLU A 176 -10.21 28.02 23.19
CA GLU A 176 -9.47 26.80 23.51
C GLU A 176 -8.26 26.59 22.61
N THR A 177 -7.17 26.05 23.17
CA THR A 177 -6.02 25.60 22.37
C THR A 177 -6.32 24.24 21.73
N PHE A 178 -5.51 23.83 20.76
CA PHE A 178 -5.63 22.51 20.15
C PHE A 178 -5.48 21.37 21.17
N GLU A 179 -4.58 21.51 22.15
CA GLU A 179 -4.39 20.52 23.21
C GLU A 179 -5.66 20.36 24.05
N MET A 180 -6.24 21.48 24.50
CA MET A 180 -7.49 21.48 25.27
C MET A 180 -8.65 20.90 24.46
N TYR A 181 -8.70 21.22 23.16
CA TYR A 181 -9.66 20.68 22.22
C TYR A 181 -9.56 19.15 22.13
N PHE A 182 -8.36 18.62 21.86
CA PHE A 182 -8.16 17.18 21.72
C PHE A 182 -8.42 16.42 23.03
N GLU A 183 -8.03 16.97 24.19
CA GLU A 183 -8.37 16.38 25.48
C GLU A 183 -9.90 16.27 25.67
N ARG A 184 -10.64 17.32 25.31
CA ARG A 184 -12.10 17.35 25.38
C ARG A 184 -12.71 16.31 24.44
N ILE A 185 -12.25 16.22 23.19
CA ILE A 185 -12.69 15.22 22.21
C ILE A 185 -12.45 13.80 22.71
N LEU A 186 -11.26 13.51 23.23
CA LEU A 186 -10.90 12.19 23.75
C LEU A 186 -11.77 11.77 24.94
N LYS A 187 -12.12 12.72 25.82
CA LYS A 187 -13.08 12.47 26.92
C LYS A 187 -14.46 12.10 26.38
N GLN A 188 -14.96 12.81 25.37
CA GLN A 188 -16.26 12.51 24.75
C GLN A 188 -16.29 11.12 24.08
N ILE A 189 -15.23 10.77 23.35
CA ILE A 189 -15.09 9.45 22.72
C ILE A 189 -15.08 8.33 23.76
N LYS A 190 -14.34 8.49 24.86
CA LYS A 190 -14.29 7.49 25.95
C LYS A 190 -15.64 7.32 26.66
N LEU A 191 -16.40 8.39 26.85
CA LEU A 191 -17.73 8.33 27.48
C LEU A 191 -18.73 7.58 26.60
N LYS A 192 -18.71 7.76 25.28
CA LYS A 192 -19.57 7.02 24.35
C LYS A 192 -19.29 5.51 24.32
N LYS A 193 -18.03 5.08 24.48
CA LYS A 193 -17.66 3.65 24.49
C LYS A 193 -18.10 2.88 25.75
N LYS A 194 -18.53 3.56 26.81
CA LYS A 194 -18.98 2.94 28.08
C LYS A 194 -20.51 2.75 28.16
N LYS A 195 -21.26 3.26 27.19
CA LYS A 195 -22.71 3.06 27.05
C LYS A 195 -22.95 1.98 26.00
#